data_AF-A0A1F5NLY0-F1
#
_entry.id   AF-A0A1F5NLY0-F1
#
_cell.length_a   1.000
_cell.length_b   1.000
_cell.length_c   1.000
_cell.angle_alpha   90.00
_cell.angle_beta   90.00
_cell.angle_gamma   90.00
#
_symmetry.space_group_name_H-M   'P 1'
#
loop_
_entity.id
_entity.type
_entity.pdbx_description
1 polymer ?
#
loop_
_entity_poly.entity_id
_entity_poly.type
_entity_poly.pdbx_seq_one_letter_code
_entity_poly.pdbx_strand_id
1 'polypeptide(L)'
;NTYVTAAKILALQTVSIDMPAGPSEVLIITDETANPKFIAADLLADGEHGEDSACVLLTTSEKIAGETIKEITKQLESLPTRERVKKSFEKYGLIAVVNSLNEAIEFSNKYAPEHLEIMTKDAESLVKKIINAGSVFLGDWTAKSSGDYATGANHVLPTGGTAKMYPPLGVEAFGKWMQVQKCTKEGLLKIIETIETIAEIEGLPAHKNSVSERFKKYG
;
A
#
# COMPACT_ATOMS: atom_id res chain seq x y z
N ASN A 1 16.00 -5.89 6.06
CA ASN A 1 16.31 -7.28 5.66
C ASN A 1 15.37 -8.23 6.42
N THR A 2 15.27 -9.48 5.97
CA THR A 2 14.30 -10.48 6.49
C THR A 2 14.46 -10.78 7.98
N TYR A 3 15.69 -10.78 8.52
CA TYR A 3 15.95 -11.01 9.94
C TYR A 3 15.38 -9.90 10.82
N VAL A 4 15.56 -8.63 10.42
CA VAL A 4 14.98 -7.48 11.13
C VAL A 4 13.45 -7.55 11.13
N THR A 5 12.85 -7.89 9.98
CA THR A 5 11.40 -8.08 9.88
C THR A 5 10.91 -9.19 10.80
N ALA A 6 11.56 -10.35 10.80
CA ALA A 6 11.19 -11.46 11.68
C ALA A 6 11.30 -11.07 13.17
N ALA A 7 12.37 -10.36 13.56
CA ALA A 7 12.54 -9.87 14.92
C ALA A 7 11.43 -8.87 15.33
N LYS A 8 11.07 -7.94 14.44
CA LYS A 8 9.94 -7.01 14.64
C LYS A 8 8.61 -7.75 14.85
N ILE A 9 8.34 -8.76 14.03
CA ILE A 9 7.13 -9.58 14.16
C ILE A 9 7.09 -10.31 15.51
N LEU A 10 8.20 -10.89 15.96
CA LEU A 10 8.27 -11.56 17.26
C LEU A 10 8.06 -10.58 18.44
N ALA A 11 8.49 -9.32 18.28
CA ALA A 11 8.35 -8.29 19.30
C ALA A 11 6.90 -7.77 19.48
N LEU A 12 5.97 -8.07 18.55
CA LEU A 12 4.57 -7.64 18.59
C LEU A 12 3.82 -8.01 19.88
N GLN A 13 4.30 -9.02 20.61
CA GLN A 13 3.74 -9.40 21.92
C GLN A 13 3.99 -8.35 23.02
N THR A 14 5.00 -7.48 22.84
CA THR A 14 5.46 -6.54 23.86
C THR A 14 5.43 -5.09 23.37
N VAL A 15 5.72 -4.86 22.08
CA VAL A 15 5.75 -3.53 21.46
C VAL A 15 5.09 -3.58 20.08
N SER A 16 4.27 -2.57 19.77
CA SER A 16 3.73 -2.43 18.42
C SER A 16 4.83 -2.11 17.41
N ILE A 17 4.64 -2.52 16.17
CA ILE A 17 5.45 -2.11 15.02
C ILE A 17 4.55 -1.36 14.04
N ASP A 18 5.16 -0.54 13.21
CA ASP A 18 4.54 0.12 12.06
C ASP A 18 3.88 -0.88 11.10
N MET A 19 4.68 -1.74 10.46
CA MET A 19 4.25 -2.77 9.53
C MET A 19 5.37 -3.80 9.30
N PRO A 20 5.02 -5.03 8.88
CA PRO A 20 5.99 -5.97 8.32
C PRO A 20 6.54 -5.43 6.99
N ALA A 21 7.86 -5.37 6.85
CA ALA A 21 8.53 -4.98 5.61
C ALA A 21 9.23 -6.19 4.97
N GLY A 22 9.12 -6.32 3.66
CA GLY A 22 9.70 -7.34 2.81
C GLY A 22 10.65 -6.71 1.80
N PRO A 23 10.97 -7.41 0.70
CA PRO A 23 11.70 -6.83 -0.42
C PRO A 23 10.94 -5.65 -1.03
N SER A 24 11.67 -4.71 -1.65
CA SER A 24 11.06 -3.56 -2.34
C SER A 24 10.39 -3.99 -3.64
N GLU A 25 9.36 -3.26 -4.05
CA GLU A 25 8.58 -3.60 -5.24
C GLU A 25 8.14 -2.36 -6.01
N VAL A 26 8.28 -2.40 -7.33
CA VAL A 26 7.65 -1.47 -8.26
C VAL A 26 6.81 -2.21 -9.29
N LEU A 27 5.59 -1.72 -9.51
CA LEU A 27 4.71 -2.15 -10.59
C LEU A 27 4.36 -0.94 -11.47
N ILE A 28 4.68 -1.01 -12.75
CA ILE A 28 4.43 0.05 -13.73
C ILE A 28 3.32 -0.41 -14.69
N ILE A 29 2.26 0.37 -14.82
CA ILE A 29 1.18 0.18 -15.80
C ILE A 29 1.34 1.18 -16.93
N THR A 30 1.41 0.71 -18.18
CA THR A 30 1.60 1.57 -19.35
C THR A 30 0.70 1.25 -20.53
N ASP A 31 0.49 2.25 -21.39
CA ASP A 31 -0.12 2.11 -22.71
C ASP A 31 0.92 2.41 -23.82
N GLU A 32 0.47 2.45 -25.08
CA GLU A 32 1.32 2.73 -26.23
C GLU A 32 1.95 4.14 -26.27
N THR A 33 1.51 5.05 -25.40
CA THR A 33 2.01 6.44 -25.34
C THR A 33 3.22 6.61 -24.43
N ALA A 34 3.49 5.63 -23.57
CA ALA A 34 4.57 5.68 -22.60
C ALA A 34 5.96 5.70 -23.26
N ASN A 35 6.94 6.29 -22.55
CA ASN A 35 8.31 6.34 -23.01
C ASN A 35 9.13 5.15 -22.46
N PRO A 36 9.61 4.22 -23.31
CA PRO A 36 10.40 3.05 -22.87
C PRO A 36 11.66 3.39 -22.08
N LYS A 37 12.24 4.59 -22.29
CA LYS A 37 13.42 5.05 -21.55
C LYS A 37 13.12 5.34 -20.08
N PHE A 38 11.96 5.91 -19.80
CA PHE A 38 11.53 6.26 -18.45
C PHE A 38 11.18 4.98 -17.70
N ILE A 39 10.36 4.12 -18.31
CA ILE A 39 10.01 2.80 -17.76
C ILE A 39 11.27 1.99 -17.42
N ALA A 40 12.25 1.93 -18.33
CA ALA A 40 13.50 1.24 -18.08
C ALA A 40 14.27 1.85 -16.89
N ALA A 41 14.33 3.17 -16.78
CA ALA A 41 15.00 3.85 -15.69
C ALA A 41 14.33 3.55 -14.33
N ASP A 42 13.01 3.57 -14.25
CA ASP A 42 12.27 3.33 -13.01
C ASP A 42 12.35 1.86 -12.56
N LEU A 43 12.29 0.90 -13.50
CA LEU A 43 12.55 -0.53 -13.19
C LEU A 43 13.99 -0.75 -12.68
N LEU A 44 14.98 -0.11 -13.29
CA LEU A 44 16.38 -0.20 -12.87
C LEU A 44 16.60 0.43 -11.49
N ALA A 45 15.97 1.58 -11.23
CA ALA A 45 16.04 2.29 -9.96
C ALA A 45 15.51 1.43 -8.80
N ASP A 46 14.42 0.67 -9.00
CA ASP A 46 13.93 -0.23 -7.96
C ASP A 46 14.80 -1.49 -7.81
N GLY A 47 15.25 -2.06 -8.94
CA GLY A 47 16.11 -3.24 -8.99
C GLY A 47 17.47 -3.07 -8.29
N GLU A 48 17.94 -1.83 -8.10
CA GLU A 48 19.19 -1.58 -7.38
C GLU A 48 19.06 -1.53 -5.85
N HIS A 49 17.83 -1.52 -5.31
CA HIS A 49 17.62 -1.56 -3.85
C HIS A 49 18.08 -2.88 -3.24
N GLY A 50 17.82 -4.02 -3.89
CA GLY A 50 18.17 -5.34 -3.38
C GLY A 50 18.15 -6.42 -4.45
N GLU A 51 18.87 -7.53 -4.21
CA GLU A 51 18.83 -8.71 -5.10
C GLU A 51 17.46 -9.43 -5.08
N ASP A 52 16.57 -9.02 -4.17
CA ASP A 52 15.22 -9.50 -3.99
C ASP A 52 14.14 -8.48 -4.35
N SER A 53 14.48 -7.31 -4.90
CA SER A 53 13.49 -6.34 -5.41
C SER A 53 12.65 -6.96 -6.53
N ALA A 54 11.35 -6.66 -6.56
CA ALA A 54 10.45 -7.09 -7.63
C ALA A 54 10.13 -5.92 -8.57
N CYS A 55 10.41 -6.09 -9.86
CA CYS A 55 10.23 -5.04 -10.86
C CYS A 55 9.31 -5.54 -11.96
N VAL A 56 8.08 -5.01 -11.99
CA VAL A 56 6.99 -5.50 -12.84
C VAL A 56 6.52 -4.40 -13.80
N LEU A 57 6.45 -4.72 -15.09
CA LEU A 57 5.82 -3.89 -16.11
C LEU A 57 4.60 -4.62 -16.68
N LEU A 58 3.45 -3.96 -16.64
CA LEU A 58 2.23 -4.37 -17.33
C LEU A 58 1.92 -3.34 -18.43
N THR A 59 1.90 -3.77 -19.68
CA THR A 59 1.65 -2.86 -20.81
C THR A 59 0.62 -3.43 -21.77
N THR A 60 -0.18 -2.57 -22.42
CA THR A 60 -1.04 -2.98 -23.53
C THR A 60 -0.32 -3.01 -24.89
N SER A 61 0.97 -2.68 -24.93
CA SER A 61 1.73 -2.52 -26.16
C SER A 61 2.96 -3.42 -26.22
N GLU A 62 2.96 -4.40 -27.12
CA GLU A 62 4.12 -5.24 -27.42
C GLU A 62 5.35 -4.42 -27.84
N LYS A 63 5.12 -3.29 -28.53
CA LYS A 63 6.17 -2.36 -28.92
C LYS A 63 6.84 -1.76 -27.68
N ILE A 64 6.07 -1.27 -26.72
CA ILE A 64 6.59 -0.69 -25.48
C ILE A 64 7.36 -1.74 -24.68
N ALA A 65 6.83 -2.97 -24.57
CA ALA A 65 7.54 -4.07 -23.91
C ALA A 65 8.92 -4.33 -24.57
N GLY A 66 8.95 -4.49 -25.89
CA GLY A 66 10.18 -4.78 -26.63
C GLY A 66 11.19 -3.63 -26.61
N GLU A 67 10.74 -2.39 -26.69
CA GLU A 67 11.61 -1.21 -26.61
C GLU A 67 12.14 -1.01 -25.19
N THR A 68 11.35 -1.31 -24.15
CA THR A 68 11.79 -1.21 -22.75
C THR A 68 12.91 -2.19 -22.45
N ILE A 69 12.84 -3.43 -22.96
CA ILE A 69 13.93 -4.42 -22.81
C ILE A 69 15.26 -3.90 -23.39
N LYS A 70 15.19 -3.23 -24.55
CA LYS A 70 16.38 -2.64 -25.18
C LYS A 70 16.97 -1.50 -24.35
N GLU A 71 16.12 -0.62 -23.82
CA GLU A 71 16.56 0.50 -22.98
C GLU A 71 17.09 0.01 -21.62
N ILE A 72 16.47 -1.02 -21.02
CA ILE A 72 17.01 -1.69 -19.82
C ILE A 72 18.43 -2.18 -20.10
N THR A 73 18.63 -2.95 -21.16
CA THR A 73 19.95 -3.50 -21.53
C THR A 73 20.99 -2.39 -21.65
N LYS A 74 20.64 -1.31 -22.35
CA LYS A 74 21.52 -0.18 -22.60
C LYS A 74 21.87 0.61 -21.33
N GLN A 75 20.87 0.94 -20.51
CA GLN A 75 21.07 1.76 -19.31
C GLN A 75 21.84 0.98 -18.23
N LEU A 76 21.55 -0.33 -18.10
CA LEU A 76 22.17 -1.22 -17.13
C LEU A 76 23.70 -1.30 -17.26
N GLU A 77 24.26 -1.22 -18.47
CA GLU A 77 25.72 -1.31 -18.70
C GLU A 77 26.52 -0.27 -17.93
N SER A 78 25.94 0.92 -17.75
CA SER A 78 26.57 2.07 -17.10
C SER A 78 26.44 2.07 -15.57
N LEU A 79 25.57 1.22 -15.01
CA LEU A 79 25.26 1.22 -13.58
C LEU A 79 26.34 0.48 -12.77
N PRO A 80 26.93 1.09 -11.73
CA PRO A 80 27.79 0.37 -10.78
C PRO A 80 27.04 -0.77 -10.05
N THR A 81 25.73 -0.62 -9.89
CA THR A 81 24.79 -1.56 -9.23
C THR A 81 24.32 -2.68 -10.16
N ARG A 82 24.80 -2.75 -11.41
CA ARG A 82 24.28 -3.66 -12.45
C ARG A 82 24.17 -5.13 -12.05
N GLU A 83 25.12 -5.67 -11.29
CA GLU A 83 25.10 -7.09 -10.91
C GLU A 83 23.99 -7.38 -9.88
N ARG A 84 23.67 -6.40 -9.03
CA ARG A 84 22.53 -6.50 -8.10
C ARG A 84 21.21 -6.43 -8.86
N VAL A 85 21.09 -5.47 -9.78
CA VAL A 85 19.90 -5.29 -10.62
C VAL A 85 19.62 -6.55 -11.44
N LYS A 86 20.65 -7.16 -12.06
CA LYS A 86 20.50 -8.42 -12.79
C LYS A 86 19.91 -9.52 -11.92
N LYS A 87 20.40 -9.70 -10.69
CA LYS A 87 19.88 -10.71 -9.76
C LYS A 87 18.43 -10.45 -9.36
N SER A 88 18.07 -9.19 -9.11
CA SER A 88 16.67 -8.80 -8.88
C SER A 88 15.79 -9.18 -10.07
N PHE A 89 16.19 -8.82 -11.29
CA PHE A 89 15.43 -9.13 -12.50
C PHE A 89 15.35 -10.63 -12.79
N GLU A 90 16.43 -11.39 -12.58
CA GLU A 90 16.44 -12.85 -12.73
C GLU A 90 15.46 -13.54 -11.77
N LYS A 91 15.27 -12.98 -10.57
CA LYS A 91 14.47 -13.58 -9.53
C LYS A 91 13.00 -13.17 -9.60
N TYR A 92 12.73 -11.88 -9.82
CA TYR A 92 11.40 -11.28 -9.71
C TYR A 92 11.08 -10.23 -10.79
N GLY A 93 11.90 -10.11 -11.83
CA GLY A 93 11.61 -9.24 -12.98
C GLY A 93 10.49 -9.82 -13.85
N LEU A 94 9.52 -8.99 -14.23
CA LEU A 94 8.43 -9.38 -15.12
C LEU A 94 8.06 -8.24 -16.07
N ILE A 95 7.99 -8.54 -17.37
CA ILE A 95 7.33 -7.69 -18.35
C ILE A 95 6.21 -8.51 -18.97
N ALA A 96 4.97 -8.06 -18.81
CA ALA A 96 3.79 -8.73 -19.35
C ALA A 96 3.00 -7.78 -20.26
N VAL A 97 2.64 -8.31 -21.43
CA VAL A 97 1.68 -7.65 -22.33
C VAL A 97 0.28 -8.13 -21.95
N VAL A 98 -0.59 -7.20 -21.56
CA VAL A 98 -1.97 -7.47 -21.14
C VAL A 98 -2.95 -7.04 -22.22
N ASN A 99 -4.17 -7.58 -22.22
CA ASN A 99 -5.16 -7.28 -23.25
C ASN A 99 -5.81 -5.90 -23.06
N SER A 100 -5.78 -5.36 -21.84
CA SER A 100 -6.34 -4.04 -21.54
C SER A 100 -5.77 -3.42 -20.26
N LEU A 101 -5.91 -2.10 -20.13
CA LEU A 101 -5.59 -1.39 -18.89
C LEU A 101 -6.46 -1.83 -17.70
N ASN A 102 -7.69 -2.28 -17.94
CA ASN A 102 -8.53 -2.84 -16.87
C ASN A 102 -7.94 -4.15 -16.33
N GLU A 103 -7.41 -5.01 -17.19
CA GLU A 103 -6.72 -6.23 -16.77
C GLU A 103 -5.45 -5.92 -15.94
N ALA A 104 -4.66 -4.92 -16.36
CA ALA A 104 -3.52 -4.45 -15.57
C ALA A 104 -3.93 -3.93 -14.18
N ILE A 105 -5.04 -3.19 -14.10
CA ILE A 105 -5.58 -2.67 -12.84
C ILE A 105 -6.08 -3.80 -11.93
N GLU A 106 -6.81 -4.78 -12.48
CA GLU A 106 -7.26 -5.95 -11.72
C GLU A 106 -6.08 -6.74 -11.15
N PHE A 107 -5.04 -6.95 -11.96
CA PHE A 107 -3.81 -7.56 -11.50
C PHE A 107 -3.15 -6.72 -10.41
N SER A 108 -2.95 -5.42 -10.64
CA SER A 108 -2.29 -4.51 -9.68
C SER A 108 -3.02 -4.48 -8.34
N ASN A 109 -4.35 -4.41 -8.33
CA ASN A 109 -5.15 -4.47 -7.11
C ASN A 109 -5.02 -5.81 -6.38
N LYS A 110 -4.87 -6.93 -7.10
CA LYS A 110 -4.62 -8.24 -6.50
C LYS A 110 -3.18 -8.39 -6.01
N TYR A 111 -2.23 -7.81 -6.72
CA TYR A 111 -0.80 -7.81 -6.41
C TYR A 111 -0.52 -6.95 -5.17
N ALA A 112 -1.17 -5.78 -5.08
CA ALA A 112 -1.04 -4.79 -4.02
C ALA A 112 0.42 -4.31 -3.84
N PRO A 113 0.98 -3.63 -4.86
CA PRO A 113 2.39 -3.26 -4.90
C PRO A 113 2.77 -2.23 -3.83
N GLU A 114 4.05 -2.24 -3.44
CA GLU A 114 4.63 -1.17 -2.62
C GLU A 114 4.57 0.17 -3.38
N HIS A 115 5.14 0.22 -4.59
CA HIS A 115 5.08 1.37 -5.48
C HIS A 115 4.30 1.02 -6.76
N LEU A 116 3.31 1.85 -7.12
CA LEU A 116 2.56 1.75 -8.36
C LEU A 116 2.80 2.99 -9.24
N GLU A 117 3.30 2.79 -10.45
CA GLU A 117 3.38 3.85 -11.44
C GLU A 117 2.32 3.64 -12.53
N ILE A 118 1.65 4.72 -12.94
CA ILE A 118 0.67 4.72 -14.03
C ILE A 118 1.14 5.71 -15.09
N MET A 119 1.85 5.19 -16.09
CA MET A 119 2.39 5.96 -17.22
C MET A 119 1.53 5.70 -18.45
N THR A 120 0.36 6.33 -18.47
CA THR A 120 -0.65 6.18 -19.55
C THR A 120 -1.16 7.56 -19.93
N LYS A 121 -1.86 7.65 -21.07
CA LYS A 121 -2.47 8.90 -21.52
C LYS A 121 -3.52 9.49 -20.57
N ASP A 122 -4.18 8.68 -19.75
CA ASP A 122 -5.29 9.08 -18.86
C ASP A 122 -5.11 8.51 -17.44
N ALA A 123 -3.92 8.72 -16.86
CA ALA A 123 -3.55 8.17 -15.56
C ALA A 123 -4.49 8.60 -14.42
N GLU A 124 -4.99 9.83 -14.46
CA GLU A 124 -5.90 10.42 -13.46
C GLU A 124 -7.28 9.76 -13.43
N SER A 125 -7.72 9.19 -14.55
CA SER A 125 -8.95 8.40 -14.61
C SER A 125 -8.73 6.99 -14.07
N LEU A 126 -7.59 6.38 -14.39
CA LEU A 126 -7.25 5.02 -13.98
C LEU A 126 -6.99 4.90 -12.48
N VAL A 127 -6.32 5.88 -11.86
CA VAL A 127 -6.01 5.83 -10.43
C VAL A 127 -7.25 5.67 -9.55
N LYS A 128 -8.41 6.16 -10.00
CA LYS A 128 -9.70 6.03 -9.28
C LYS A 128 -10.16 4.57 -9.14
N LYS A 129 -9.59 3.66 -9.92
CA LYS A 129 -9.88 2.21 -9.87
C LYS A 129 -8.84 1.44 -9.04
N ILE A 130 -7.80 2.12 -8.54
CA ILE A 130 -6.81 1.51 -7.66
C ILE A 130 -7.39 1.45 -6.25
N ILE A 131 -7.32 0.25 -5.67
CA ILE A 131 -7.81 -0.10 -4.34
C ILE A 131 -6.63 -0.39 -3.42
N ASN A 132 -5.59 -1.05 -3.93
CA ASN A 132 -4.43 -1.47 -3.13
C ASN A 132 -3.11 -1.05 -3.80
N ALA A 133 -2.40 -0.12 -3.17
CA ALA A 133 -1.01 0.24 -3.47
C ALA A 133 -0.44 0.98 -2.25
N GLY A 134 0.86 0.87 -1.98
CA GLY A 134 1.52 1.68 -0.96
C GLY A 134 1.55 3.15 -1.39
N SER A 135 2.28 3.45 -2.45
CA SER A 135 2.32 4.79 -3.05
C SER A 135 2.01 4.72 -4.54
N VAL A 136 1.31 5.74 -5.06
CA VAL A 136 0.93 5.81 -6.48
C VAL A 136 1.55 7.04 -7.14
N PHE A 137 2.14 6.82 -8.31
CA PHE A 137 2.87 7.79 -9.11
C PHE A 137 2.18 7.94 -10.47
N LEU A 138 1.84 9.16 -10.88
CA LEU A 138 1.01 9.42 -12.06
C LEU A 138 1.79 10.16 -13.15
N GLY A 139 1.80 9.58 -14.35
CA GLY A 139 2.37 10.19 -15.55
C GLY A 139 3.90 10.22 -15.59
N ASP A 140 4.42 10.64 -16.74
CA ASP A 140 5.83 10.53 -17.13
C ASP A 140 6.83 11.31 -16.25
N TRP A 141 6.34 12.29 -15.48
CA TRP A 141 7.19 13.20 -14.70
C TRP A 141 7.23 12.88 -13.21
N THR A 142 6.59 11.80 -12.79
CA THR A 142 6.46 11.40 -11.39
C THR A 142 7.22 10.09 -11.14
N ALA A 143 8.51 10.04 -11.45
CA ALA A 143 9.34 8.85 -11.19
C ALA A 143 9.28 8.45 -9.70
N LYS A 144 9.33 7.14 -9.39
CA LYS A 144 9.37 6.62 -8.01
C LYS A 144 10.40 7.34 -7.12
N SER A 145 11.58 7.65 -7.65
CA SER A 145 12.62 8.40 -6.92
C SER A 145 12.16 9.77 -6.41
N SER A 146 11.23 10.44 -7.09
CA SER A 146 10.67 11.70 -6.60
C SER A 146 9.90 11.50 -5.28
N GLY A 147 9.18 10.39 -5.15
CA GLY A 147 8.50 9.94 -3.94
C GLY A 147 9.47 9.59 -2.82
N ASP A 148 10.54 8.88 -3.17
CA ASP A 148 11.54 8.43 -2.21
C ASP A 148 12.25 9.59 -1.50
N TYR A 149 12.33 10.77 -2.14
CA TYR A 149 13.21 11.84 -1.68
C TYR A 149 12.57 13.21 -1.47
N ALA A 150 11.67 13.69 -2.33
CA ALA A 150 11.43 15.14 -2.41
C ALA A 150 9.97 15.59 -2.62
N THR A 151 9.04 14.72 -3.01
CA THR A 151 7.63 15.12 -3.15
C THR A 151 6.96 15.45 -1.81
N GLY A 152 7.51 14.93 -0.71
CA GLY A 152 6.96 15.03 0.65
C GLY A 152 6.16 13.80 1.08
N ALA A 153 5.95 12.82 0.19
CA ALA A 153 5.41 11.51 0.56
C ALA A 153 6.40 10.74 1.46
N ASN A 154 5.89 9.76 2.20
CA ASN A 154 6.71 8.88 3.02
C ASN A 154 7.06 7.61 2.24
N HIS A 155 8.35 7.24 2.18
CA HIS A 155 8.82 6.06 1.48
C HIS A 155 8.82 4.78 2.33
N VAL A 156 8.37 4.85 3.59
CA VAL A 156 8.16 3.65 4.42
C VAL A 156 6.78 3.10 4.09
N LEU A 157 6.77 2.11 3.20
CA LEU A 157 5.57 1.59 2.55
C LEU A 157 5.36 0.09 2.84
N PRO A 158 4.10 -0.38 2.75
CA PRO A 158 3.78 -1.79 2.88
C PRO A 158 4.19 -2.58 1.63
N THR A 159 4.95 -3.65 1.83
CA THR A 159 5.45 -4.57 0.79
C THR A 159 4.81 -5.96 0.90
N GLY A 160 5.07 -6.87 -0.02
CA GLY A 160 4.67 -8.27 0.03
C GLY A 160 3.16 -8.46 -0.04
N GLY A 161 2.47 -7.58 -0.76
CA GLY A 161 1.00 -7.55 -0.85
C GLY A 161 0.30 -7.02 0.41
N THR A 162 1.05 -6.52 1.40
CA THR A 162 0.47 -6.01 2.65
C THR A 162 -0.22 -4.65 2.50
N ALA A 163 -0.09 -3.97 1.35
CA ALA A 163 -0.86 -2.77 1.02
C ALA A 163 -2.39 -3.00 1.01
N LYS A 164 -2.84 -4.26 1.07
CA LYS A 164 -4.25 -4.62 1.29
C LYS A 164 -4.76 -4.33 2.71
N MET A 165 -3.84 -4.19 3.67
CA MET A 165 -4.18 -4.11 5.10
C MET A 165 -3.44 -3.01 5.85
N TYR A 166 -2.26 -2.61 5.38
CA TYR A 166 -1.43 -1.59 6.02
C TYR A 166 -1.39 -0.33 5.16
N PRO A 167 -1.52 0.86 5.78
CA PRO A 167 -1.30 2.12 5.08
C PRO A 167 0.21 2.42 4.95
N PRO A 168 0.60 3.35 4.06
CA PRO A 168 1.88 4.06 4.15
C PRO A 168 2.10 4.65 5.54
N LEU A 169 3.36 4.79 5.96
CA LEU A 169 3.66 5.41 7.24
C LEU A 169 3.25 6.89 7.26
N GLY A 170 2.25 7.21 8.07
CA GLY A 170 1.72 8.56 8.28
C GLY A 170 1.93 9.09 9.70
N VAL A 171 1.50 10.32 9.95
CA VAL A 171 1.58 10.95 11.28
C VAL A 171 0.73 10.20 12.32
N GLU A 172 -0.33 9.54 11.87
CA GLU A 172 -1.25 8.73 12.65
C GLU A 172 -0.56 7.54 13.33
N ALA A 173 0.55 7.05 12.76
CA ALA A 173 1.34 5.95 13.32
C ALA A 173 2.09 6.35 14.60
N PHE A 174 2.23 7.65 14.88
CA PHE A 174 2.97 8.19 16.04
C PHE A 174 2.05 8.68 17.16
N GLY A 175 0.75 8.41 17.04
CA GLY A 175 -0.26 8.78 18.03
C GLY A 175 -1.13 7.60 18.44
N LYS A 176 -2.07 7.88 19.34
CA LYS A 176 -3.15 6.96 19.68
C LYS A 176 -4.46 7.71 19.72
N TRP A 177 -5.51 7.08 19.17
CA TRP A 177 -6.85 7.62 19.22
C TRP A 177 -7.51 7.26 20.56
N MET A 178 -8.08 8.24 21.23
CA MET A 178 -8.84 8.05 22.46
C MET A 178 -10.25 8.60 22.28
N GLN A 179 -11.25 7.75 22.46
CA GLN A 179 -12.65 8.18 22.44
C GLN A 179 -13.04 8.78 23.79
N VAL A 180 -13.74 9.91 23.75
CA VAL A 180 -14.30 10.57 24.94
C VAL A 180 -15.79 10.75 24.70
N GLN A 181 -16.61 10.23 25.61
CA GLN A 181 -18.06 10.27 25.50
C GLN A 181 -18.67 10.96 26.72
N LYS A 182 -19.64 11.83 26.46
CA LYS A 182 -20.47 12.49 27.48
C LYS A 182 -21.92 12.37 27.06
N CYS A 183 -22.73 11.76 27.92
CA CYS A 183 -24.17 11.69 27.73
C CYS A 183 -24.85 12.65 28.70
N THR A 184 -25.78 13.47 28.23
CA THR A 184 -26.68 14.21 29.13
C THR A 184 -27.71 13.25 29.72
N LYS A 185 -28.38 13.67 30.79
CA LYS A 185 -29.46 12.88 31.40
C LYS A 185 -30.57 12.58 30.38
N GLU A 186 -30.98 13.59 29.62
CA GLU A 186 -32.01 13.49 28.58
C GLU A 186 -31.54 12.64 27.40
N GLY A 187 -30.26 12.71 27.05
CA GLY A 187 -29.67 11.86 26.02
C GLY A 187 -29.69 10.39 26.41
N LEU A 188 -29.32 10.09 27.67
CA LEU A 188 -29.31 8.72 28.16
C LEU A 188 -30.72 8.13 28.24
N LEU A 189 -31.72 8.94 28.64
CA LEU A 189 -33.13 8.53 28.60
C LEU A 189 -33.62 8.13 27.21
N LYS A 190 -33.08 8.73 26.14
CA LYS A 190 -33.50 8.40 24.76
C LYS A 190 -32.94 7.08 24.26
N ILE A 191 -31.87 6.57 24.86
CA ILE A 191 -31.18 5.35 24.41
C ILE A 191 -31.24 4.22 25.44
N ILE A 192 -31.84 4.45 26.61
CA ILE A 192 -31.88 3.47 27.70
C ILE A 192 -32.52 2.17 27.27
N GLU A 193 -33.69 2.21 26.62
CA GLU A 193 -34.40 1.01 26.18
C GLU A 193 -33.57 0.19 25.20
N THR A 194 -32.83 0.84 24.28
CA THR A 194 -31.90 0.17 23.37
C THR A 194 -30.78 -0.53 24.13
N ILE A 195 -30.16 0.14 25.11
CA ILE A 195 -29.07 -0.45 25.91
C ILE A 195 -29.58 -1.63 26.74
N GLU A 196 -30.73 -1.48 27.40
CA GLU A 196 -31.31 -2.53 28.24
C GLU A 196 -31.71 -3.76 27.41
N THR A 197 -32.30 -3.54 26.23
CA THR A 197 -32.69 -4.62 25.31
C THR A 197 -31.47 -5.41 24.82
N ILE A 198 -30.42 -4.72 24.36
CA ILE A 198 -29.20 -5.38 23.89
C ILE A 198 -28.53 -6.14 25.05
N ALA A 199 -28.38 -5.51 26.21
CA ALA A 199 -27.76 -6.14 27.37
C ALA A 199 -28.54 -7.37 27.89
N GLU A 200 -29.88 -7.39 27.74
CA GLU A 200 -30.70 -8.54 28.09
C GLU A 200 -30.51 -9.71 27.11
N ILE A 201 -30.46 -9.42 25.80
CA ILE A 201 -30.19 -10.43 24.77
C ILE A 201 -28.79 -11.03 24.92
N GLU A 202 -27.80 -10.22 25.29
CA GLU A 202 -26.43 -10.68 25.57
C GLU A 202 -26.29 -11.40 26.92
N GLY A 203 -27.34 -11.43 27.75
CA GLY A 203 -27.29 -12.05 29.08
C GLY A 203 -26.39 -11.30 30.08
N LEU A 204 -26.27 -9.97 29.94
CA LEU A 204 -25.41 -9.09 30.75
C LEU A 204 -26.24 -8.19 31.69
N PRO A 205 -26.87 -8.74 32.75
CA PRO A 205 -27.79 -7.98 33.61
C PRO A 205 -27.11 -6.80 34.34
N ALA A 206 -25.81 -6.89 34.63
CA ALA A 206 -25.07 -5.77 35.23
C ALA A 206 -24.93 -4.57 34.28
N HIS A 207 -24.78 -4.79 32.96
CA HIS A 207 -24.72 -3.72 31.96
C HIS A 207 -26.06 -2.99 31.86
N LYS A 208 -27.16 -3.76 31.76
CA LYS A 208 -28.54 -3.25 31.83
C LYS A 208 -28.74 -2.39 33.07
N ASN A 209 -28.53 -2.99 34.25
CA ASN A 209 -28.75 -2.34 35.54
C ASN A 209 -27.91 -1.07 35.70
N SER A 210 -26.67 -1.04 35.17
CA SER A 210 -25.83 0.14 35.26
C SER A 210 -26.56 1.39 34.72
N VAL A 211 -27.30 1.27 33.62
CA VAL A 211 -28.05 2.40 33.06
C VAL A 211 -29.36 2.62 33.83
N SER A 212 -30.10 1.56 34.15
CA SER A 212 -31.39 1.66 34.86
C SER A 212 -31.27 2.36 36.22
N GLU A 213 -30.23 2.04 37.00
CA GLU A 213 -29.99 2.62 38.34
C GLU A 213 -29.86 4.15 38.31
N ARG A 214 -29.35 4.74 37.22
CA ARG A 214 -29.20 6.20 37.08
C ARG A 214 -30.53 6.97 37.08
N PHE A 215 -31.65 6.27 36.90
CA PHE A 215 -33.00 6.83 36.89
C PHE A 215 -33.88 6.33 38.03
N LYS A 216 -33.40 5.40 38.87
CA LYS A 216 -34.10 5.03 40.10
C LYS A 216 -34.02 6.20 41.09
N LYS A 217 -35.13 6.49 41.77
CA LYS A 217 -35.13 7.45 42.88
C LYS A 217 -34.62 6.73 44.13
N TYR A 218 -33.54 7.23 44.73
CA TYR A 218 -33.12 6.82 46.06
C TYR A 218 -33.76 7.76 47.09
N GLY A 219 -34.42 7.18 48.09
CA GLY A 219 -35.01 7.89 49.23
C GLY A 219 -34.16 7.72 50.47
#